data_AF-A0A5E4ZUR5-F1
#
_entry.id   AF-A0A5E4ZUR5-F1
#
_cell.length_a   1.000
_cell.length_b   1.000
_cell.length_c   1.000
_cell.angle_alpha   90.00
_cell.angle_beta   90.00
_cell.angle_gamma   90.00
#
_symmetry.space_group_name_H-M   'P 1'
#
loop_
_entity.id
_entity.type
_entity.pdbx_description
1 polymer ?
#
loop_
_entity_poly.entity_id
_entity_poly.type
_entity_poly.pdbx_seq_one_letter_code
_entity_poly.pdbx_strand_id
1 'polypeptide(L)'
;MYTNGYGTSHLIDFVRGHGGTLAHVLGALGRFRLRHGHWPSRVFLYPETLAALVQDLTPLGFYRVQQRLDVVADLERDLFCSDDCGNVAVYRIQAPSNPASVDAAAVWLGLALPAVASTVPRPPTSSARSGTADTSDMQEDDAQPRPYVAPSPPS
;
A
#
# COMPACT_ATOMS: atom_id res chain seq x y z
N MET A 1 -5.61 -22.05 22.09
CA MET A 1 -5.85 -21.79 20.65
C MET A 1 -5.53 -20.32 20.38
N TYR A 2 -4.52 -20.04 19.57
CA TYR A 2 -4.12 -18.67 19.23
C TYR A 2 -4.89 -18.23 17.99
N THR A 3 -5.90 -17.39 18.16
CA THR A 3 -6.50 -16.65 17.03
C THR A 3 -5.75 -15.35 16.89
N ASN A 4 -4.83 -15.32 15.90
CA ASN A 4 -4.12 -14.12 15.46
C ASN A 4 -5.13 -13.02 15.08
N GLY A 5 -5.30 -12.03 15.96
CA GLY A 5 -6.09 -10.83 15.74
C GLY A 5 -5.25 -9.65 15.24
N TYR A 6 -4.33 -9.88 14.30
CA TYR A 6 -3.49 -8.83 13.71
C TYR A 6 -3.86 -8.66 12.24
N GLY A 7 -4.70 -7.67 11.95
CA GLY A 7 -5.02 -7.34 10.56
C GLY A 7 -5.91 -6.12 10.36
N THR A 8 -6.72 -5.74 11.34
CA THR A 8 -7.72 -4.65 11.17
C THR A 8 -7.74 -3.63 12.31
N SER A 9 -6.82 -3.72 13.28
CA SER A 9 -6.95 -3.03 14.57
C SER A 9 -6.30 -1.65 14.67
N HIS A 10 -5.57 -1.17 13.65
CA HIS A 10 -4.66 -0.02 13.86
C HIS A 10 -5.20 1.35 13.42
N LEU A 11 -6.20 1.42 12.53
CA LEU A 11 -6.93 2.68 12.28
C LEU A 11 -7.88 3.01 13.45
N ILE A 12 -8.29 1.99 14.21
CA ILE A 12 -9.34 2.07 15.24
C ILE A 12 -8.92 2.98 16.41
N ASP A 13 -7.62 3.10 16.69
CA ASP A 13 -7.14 3.95 17.79
C ASP A 13 -7.23 5.46 17.50
N PHE A 14 -7.29 5.84 16.21
CA PHE A 14 -7.31 7.24 15.78
C PHE A 14 -8.65 7.69 15.20
N VAL A 15 -9.59 6.77 14.98
CA VAL A 15 -10.92 7.03 14.41
C VAL A 15 -11.99 6.78 15.47
N ARG A 16 -12.80 7.80 15.73
CA ARG A 16 -13.88 7.78 16.73
C ARG A 16 -15.28 7.60 16.12
N GLY A 17 -15.45 8.05 14.88
CA GLY A 17 -16.74 8.06 14.17
C GLY A 17 -16.83 7.04 13.04
N HIS A 18 -17.78 7.27 12.13
CA HIS A 18 -17.99 6.45 10.93
C HIS A 18 -16.85 6.63 9.90
N GLY A 19 -16.04 7.70 10.05
CA GLY A 19 -14.88 7.96 9.20
C GLY A 19 -15.24 8.44 7.79
N GLY A 20 -16.49 8.86 7.56
CA GLY A 20 -16.97 9.26 6.24
C GLY A 20 -16.24 10.50 5.72
N THR A 21 -16.10 11.53 6.55
CA THR A 21 -15.37 12.74 6.17
C THR A 21 -13.87 12.46 6.07
N LEU A 22 -13.33 11.65 6.98
CA LEU A 22 -11.93 11.24 6.92
C LEU A 22 -11.61 10.54 5.59
N ALA A 23 -12.46 9.63 5.12
CA ALA A 23 -12.26 8.94 3.85
C ALA A 23 -12.19 9.91 2.65
N HIS A 24 -13.01 10.97 2.66
CA HIS A 24 -12.96 12.02 1.64
C HIS A 24 -11.67 12.84 1.69
N VAL A 25 -11.21 13.21 2.89
CA VAL A 25 -9.93 13.91 3.08
C VAL A 25 -8.76 13.04 2.61
N LEU A 26 -8.71 11.77 3.02
CA LEU A 26 -7.69 10.82 2.56
C LEU A 26 -7.72 10.63 1.04
N GLY A 27 -8.91 10.56 0.45
CA GLY A 27 -9.10 10.52 -1.00
C GLY A 27 -8.56 11.77 -1.71
N ALA A 28 -8.77 12.95 -1.14
CA ALA A 28 -8.23 14.20 -1.67
C ALA A 28 -6.70 14.23 -1.67
N LEU A 29 -6.09 13.83 -0.54
CA LEU A 29 -4.65 13.73 -0.39
C LEU A 29 -4.03 12.71 -1.36
N GLY A 30 -4.65 11.53 -1.46
CA GLY A 30 -4.24 10.49 -2.40
C GLY A 30 -4.31 10.96 -3.86
N ARG A 31 -5.37 11.68 -4.23
CA ARG A 31 -5.53 12.26 -5.56
C ARG A 31 -4.49 13.34 -5.86
N PHE A 32 -4.19 14.20 -4.90
CA PHE A 32 -3.14 15.21 -5.04
C PHE A 32 -1.79 14.54 -5.30
N ARG A 33 -1.46 13.51 -4.52
CA ARG A 33 -0.22 12.74 -4.72
C ARG A 33 -0.16 12.04 -6.08
N LEU A 34 -1.24 11.43 -6.54
CA LEU A 34 -1.28 10.79 -7.85
C LEU A 34 -1.08 11.80 -8.99
N ARG A 35 -1.52 13.04 -8.81
CA ARG A 35 -1.39 14.11 -9.80
C ARG A 35 0.00 14.76 -9.80
N HIS A 36 0.55 15.05 -8.63
CA HIS A 36 1.76 15.88 -8.49
C HIS A 36 3.01 15.09 -8.05
N GLY A 37 2.86 13.81 -7.66
CA GLY A 37 3.96 12.93 -7.27
C GLY A 37 4.44 13.11 -5.82
N HIS A 38 3.92 14.10 -5.09
CA HIS A 38 4.25 14.37 -3.69
C HIS A 38 2.99 14.67 -2.86
N TRP A 39 3.14 14.71 -1.54
CA TRP A 39 2.05 15.06 -0.64
C TRP A 39 1.83 16.58 -0.58
N PRO A 40 0.59 17.06 -0.34
CA PRO A 40 0.32 18.49 -0.15
C PRO A 40 0.79 18.97 1.22
N SER A 41 1.04 20.28 1.36
CA SER A 41 1.34 20.90 2.66
C SER A 41 0.10 21.46 3.35
N ARG A 42 -0.96 21.79 2.58
CA ARG A 42 -2.22 22.34 3.11
C ARG A 42 -3.44 21.61 2.60
N VAL A 43 -4.48 21.52 3.44
CA VAL A 43 -5.84 21.15 3.07
C VAL A 43 -6.80 22.23 3.55
N PHE A 44 -7.72 22.59 2.67
CA PHE A 44 -8.75 23.58 2.91
C PHE A 44 -10.09 22.88 2.95
N LEU A 45 -10.87 23.17 3.99
CA LEU A 45 -12.13 22.52 4.29
C LEU A 45 -13.18 23.57 4.61
N TYR A 46 -14.40 23.34 4.14
CA TYR A 46 -15.55 24.09 4.66
C TYR A 46 -15.68 23.85 6.18
N PRO A 47 -16.03 24.85 7.02
CA PRO A 47 -16.01 24.71 8.48
C PRO A 47 -16.80 23.51 9.01
N GLU A 48 -17.91 23.18 8.35
CA GLU A 48 -18.80 22.07 8.66
C GLU A 48 -18.11 20.72 8.37
N THR A 49 -17.33 20.67 7.29
CA THR A 49 -16.52 19.48 6.95
C THR A 49 -15.37 19.33 7.94
N LEU A 50 -14.74 20.44 8.35
CA LEU A 50 -13.72 20.43 9.39
C LEU A 50 -14.29 19.93 10.73
N ALA A 51 -15.48 20.40 11.13
CA ALA A 51 -16.14 19.92 12.33
C ALA A 51 -16.43 18.42 12.27
N ALA A 52 -16.91 17.92 11.12
CA ALA A 52 -17.12 16.49 10.91
C ALA A 52 -15.81 15.69 10.97
N LEU A 53 -14.70 16.21 10.42
CA LEU A 53 -13.38 15.58 10.50
C LEU A 53 -12.90 15.48 11.94
N VAL A 54 -13.08 16.53 12.75
CA VAL A 54 -12.73 16.54 14.18
C VAL A 54 -13.59 15.55 14.97
N GLN A 55 -14.83 15.30 14.54
CA GLN A 55 -15.70 14.28 15.15
C GLN A 55 -15.31 12.85 14.73
N ASP A 56 -14.87 12.67 13.49
CA ASP A 56 -14.43 11.37 12.96
C ASP A 56 -13.11 10.89 13.59
N LEU A 57 -12.25 11.81 14.05
CA LEU A 57 -10.95 11.49 14.61
C LEU A 57 -10.93 11.58 16.15
N THR A 58 -10.04 10.81 16.78
CA THR A 58 -9.65 11.08 18.17
C THR A 58 -8.81 12.36 18.23
N PRO A 59 -8.71 13.06 19.38
CA PRO A 59 -7.84 14.23 19.51
C PRO A 59 -6.39 13.96 19.11
N LEU A 60 -5.88 12.75 19.43
CA LEU A 60 -4.55 12.32 19.01
C LEU A 60 -4.47 12.09 17.50
N GLY A 61 -5.50 11.49 16.89
CA GLY A 61 -5.60 11.32 15.45
C GLY A 61 -5.57 12.66 14.72
N PHE A 62 -6.37 13.63 15.17
CA PHE A 62 -6.37 14.98 14.59
C PHE A 62 -5.02 15.69 14.76
N TYR A 63 -4.39 15.56 15.93
CA TYR A 63 -3.05 16.09 16.15
C TYR A 63 -2.01 15.52 15.16
N ARG A 64 -2.06 14.21 14.86
CA ARG A 64 -1.18 13.59 13.84
C ARG A 64 -1.39 14.18 12.45
N VAL A 65 -2.63 14.46 12.07
CA VAL A 65 -2.93 15.15 10.81
C VAL A 65 -2.25 16.52 10.78
N GLN A 66 -2.45 17.32 11.83
CA GLN A 66 -1.89 18.68 11.92
C GLN A 66 -0.35 18.71 11.94
N GLN A 67 0.33 17.64 12.38
CA GLN A 67 1.79 17.56 12.33
C GLN A 67 2.37 17.54 10.92
N ARG A 68 1.59 17.10 9.93
CA ARG A 68 2.06 16.90 8.55
C ARG A 68 1.33 17.76 7.54
N LEU A 69 0.14 18.24 7.90
CA LEU A 69 -0.77 18.92 7.01
C LEU A 69 -1.35 20.13 7.74
N ASP A 70 -1.23 21.30 7.13
CA ASP A 70 -1.90 22.50 7.61
C ASP A 70 -3.39 22.41 7.25
N VAL A 71 -4.26 22.37 8.27
CA VAL A 71 -5.70 22.20 8.10
C VAL A 71 -6.36 23.57 8.28
N VAL A 72 -6.84 24.12 7.18
CA VAL A 72 -7.38 25.48 7.11
C VAL A 72 -8.89 25.44 6.85
N ALA A 73 -9.65 26.24 7.58
CA ALA A 73 -11.07 26.45 7.30
C ALA A 73 -11.22 27.49 6.17
N ASP A 74 -11.97 27.14 5.13
CA ASP A 74 -12.20 27.98 3.94
C ASP A 74 -13.70 28.05 3.65
N LEU A 75 -14.24 29.27 3.50
CA LEU A 75 -15.66 29.52 3.26
C LEU A 75 -16.04 29.58 1.76
N GLU A 76 -15.05 29.58 0.87
CA GLU A 76 -15.25 29.84 -0.55
C GLU A 76 -15.28 28.56 -1.39
N ARG A 77 -14.58 27.51 -0.96
CA ARG A 77 -14.37 26.31 -1.79
C ARG A 77 -14.59 25.01 -1.03
N ASP A 78 -15.25 24.07 -1.71
CA ASP A 78 -15.33 22.68 -1.28
C ASP A 78 -13.95 22.01 -1.36
N LEU A 79 -13.63 21.23 -0.32
CA LEU A 79 -12.39 20.46 -0.08
C LEU A 79 -11.34 20.51 -1.20
N PHE A 80 -10.20 21.17 -0.94
CA PHE A 80 -9.06 21.17 -1.85
C PHE A 80 -7.73 21.11 -1.10
N CYS A 81 -6.71 20.62 -1.80
CA CYS A 81 -5.34 20.53 -1.29
C CYS A 81 -4.44 21.49 -2.07
N SER A 82 -3.46 22.07 -1.41
CA SER A 82 -2.40 22.84 -2.06
C SER A 82 -1.02 22.57 -1.45
N ASP A 83 0.01 22.99 -2.15
CA ASP A 83 1.39 23.03 -1.63
C ASP A 83 1.97 24.45 -1.71
N ASP A 84 3.24 24.58 -1.32
CA ASP A 84 4.00 25.83 -1.40
C ASP A 84 4.56 26.12 -2.81
N CYS A 85 4.44 25.17 -3.74
CA CYS A 85 4.84 25.31 -5.15
C CYS A 85 3.69 25.87 -6.02
N GLY A 86 2.50 26.09 -5.45
CA GLY A 86 1.31 26.55 -6.17
C GLY A 86 0.51 25.45 -6.85
N ASN A 87 0.83 24.17 -6.60
CA ASN A 87 0.01 23.05 -7.05
C ASN A 87 -1.29 23.00 -6.27
N VAL A 88 -2.41 22.79 -6.97
CA VAL A 88 -3.73 22.69 -6.37
C VAL A 88 -4.49 21.49 -6.93
N ALA A 89 -5.08 20.69 -6.04
CA ALA A 89 -6.04 19.66 -6.41
C ALA A 89 -7.36 19.85 -5.68
N VAL A 90 -8.40 20.19 -6.45
CA VAL A 90 -9.77 20.25 -5.95
C VAL A 90 -10.36 18.85 -5.92
N TYR A 91 -10.95 18.47 -4.78
CA TYR A 91 -11.61 17.20 -4.61
C TYR A 91 -13.12 17.38 -4.68
N ARG A 92 -13.77 16.52 -5.48
CA ARG A 92 -15.24 16.42 -5.48
C ARG A 92 -15.59 15.15 -4.75
N ILE A 93 -16.51 15.25 -3.77
CA ILE A 93 -16.95 14.15 -2.91
C ILE A 93 -17.46 12.93 -3.71
N GLN A 94 -18.02 13.17 -4.90
CA GLN A 94 -18.50 12.13 -5.82
C GLN A 94 -17.42 11.45 -6.68
N ALA A 95 -16.15 11.87 -6.58
CA ALA A 95 -15.08 11.25 -7.34
C ALA A 95 -14.68 9.90 -6.71
N PRO A 96 -14.49 8.84 -7.52
CA PRO A 96 -14.05 7.56 -7.00
C PRO A 96 -12.66 7.71 -6.35
N SER A 97 -12.57 7.39 -5.06
CA SER A 97 -11.31 7.31 -4.34
C SER A 97 -10.71 5.93 -4.55
N ASN A 98 -9.44 5.86 -4.94
CA ASN A 98 -8.72 4.59 -5.03
C ASN A 98 -8.38 4.13 -3.60
N PRO A 99 -8.81 2.94 -3.15
CA PRO A 99 -8.55 2.48 -1.78
C PRO A 99 -7.05 2.46 -1.45
N ALA A 100 -6.18 2.10 -2.41
CA ALA A 100 -4.73 2.13 -2.20
C ALA A 100 -4.19 3.55 -1.97
N SER A 101 -4.83 4.57 -2.56
CA SER A 101 -4.46 5.97 -2.34
C SER A 101 -4.91 6.49 -0.97
N VAL A 102 -6.06 6.00 -0.48
CA VAL A 102 -6.60 6.29 0.85
C VAL A 102 -5.70 5.66 1.91
N ASP A 103 -5.33 4.39 1.75
CA ASP A 103 -4.43 3.69 2.67
C ASP A 103 -3.06 4.37 2.74
N ALA A 104 -2.50 4.72 1.58
CA ALA A 104 -1.22 5.41 1.54
C ALA A 104 -1.26 6.78 2.23
N ALA A 105 -2.39 7.50 2.14
CA ALA A 105 -2.58 8.77 2.83
C ALA A 105 -2.70 8.56 4.34
N ALA A 106 -3.42 7.53 4.79
CA ALA A 106 -3.53 7.19 6.20
C ALA A 106 -2.16 6.83 6.80
N VAL A 107 -1.35 6.04 6.08
CA VAL A 107 0.03 5.72 6.49
C VAL A 107 0.91 6.97 6.52
N TRP A 108 0.81 7.84 5.50
CA TRP A 108 1.59 9.07 5.46
C TRP A 108 1.26 10.01 6.63
N LEU A 109 -0.02 10.13 7.00
CA LEU A 109 -0.46 10.92 8.15
C LEU A 109 -0.13 10.27 9.50
N GLY A 110 0.37 9.03 9.51
CA GLY A 110 0.66 8.28 10.73
C GLY A 110 -0.59 7.80 11.46
N LEU A 111 -1.72 7.69 10.75
CA LEU A 111 -2.99 7.16 11.24
C LEU A 111 -3.09 5.63 11.06
N ALA A 112 -2.24 5.07 10.21
CA ALA A 112 -2.10 3.64 9.99
C ALA A 112 -0.62 3.24 9.96
N LEU A 113 -0.31 2.02 10.41
CA LEU A 113 1.02 1.46 10.19
C LEU A 113 1.17 1.07 8.72
N PRO A 114 2.36 1.25 8.11
CA PRO A 114 2.62 0.67 6.81
C PRO A 114 2.37 -0.83 6.93
N ALA A 115 1.51 -1.38 6.07
CA ALA A 115 1.34 -2.82 6.00
C ALA A 115 2.72 -3.41 5.70
N VAL A 116 3.36 -3.98 6.72
CA VAL A 116 4.53 -4.83 6.53
C VAL A 116 4.03 -5.98 5.68
N ALA A 117 4.28 -5.89 4.38
CA ALA A 117 4.29 -7.05 3.52
C ALA A 117 5.15 -8.08 4.27
N SER A 118 4.50 -9.12 4.77
CA SER A 118 5.17 -10.21 5.46
C SER A 118 5.94 -10.98 4.40
N THR A 119 7.04 -10.41 3.91
CA THR A 119 8.06 -11.12 3.18
C THR A 119 8.86 -11.87 4.22
N VAL A 120 8.31 -12.97 4.72
CA VAL A 120 9.12 -14.03 5.31
C VAL A 120 10.01 -14.53 4.18
N PRO A 121 11.34 -14.35 4.23
CA PRO A 121 12.22 -15.03 3.31
C PRO A 121 12.13 -16.50 3.69
N ARG A 122 11.45 -17.29 2.87
CA ARG A 122 11.46 -18.75 2.98
C ARG A 122 12.94 -19.16 2.86
N PRO A 123 13.54 -19.82 3.86
CA PRO A 123 14.94 -20.23 3.74
C PRO A 123 15.09 -21.17 2.53
N PRO A 124 16.17 -21.07 1.75
CA PRO A 124 16.43 -22.06 0.72
C PRO A 124 16.59 -23.40 1.41
N THR A 125 15.74 -24.36 1.05
CA THR A 125 15.95 -25.77 1.40
C THR A 125 17.27 -26.19 0.80
N SER A 126 18.31 -26.16 1.62
CA SER A 126 19.60 -26.78 1.34
C SER A 126 19.34 -28.25 1.10
N SER A 127 19.47 -28.70 -0.15
CA SER A 127 19.50 -30.11 -0.50
C SER A 127 20.67 -30.76 0.22
N ALA A 128 20.37 -31.38 1.36
CA ALA A 128 21.30 -32.22 2.08
C ALA A 128 21.62 -33.43 1.20
N ARG A 129 22.85 -33.41 0.70
CA ARG A 129 23.66 -34.54 0.28
C ARG A 129 23.51 -35.69 1.29
N SER A 130 22.95 -36.81 0.85
CA SER A 130 23.21 -38.13 1.44
C SER A 130 23.62 -39.06 0.31
N GLY A 131 24.90 -39.42 0.30
CA GLY A 131 25.40 -40.56 -0.46
C GLY A 131 25.78 -41.67 0.52
N THR A 132 25.52 -42.91 0.12
CA THR A 132 26.22 -44.17 0.45
C THR A 132 25.67 -45.19 -0.56
N ALA A 133 26.46 -45.62 -1.55
CA ALA A 133 27.23 -46.88 -1.54
C ALA A 133 26.30 -48.11 -1.44
N ASP A 134 26.40 -49.19 -2.22
CA ASP A 134 27.35 -49.69 -3.21
C ASP A 134 26.80 -51.07 -3.67
N THR A 135 27.39 -51.65 -4.71
CA THR A 135 27.48 -53.09 -5.03
C THR A 135 26.57 -53.69 -6.14
N SER A 136 27.30 -54.33 -7.08
CA SER A 136 26.97 -55.38 -8.06
C SER A 136 26.75 -54.97 -9.51
N ASP A 137 27.89 -54.76 -10.20
CA ASP A 137 28.45 -55.69 -11.20
C ASP A 137 27.48 -56.70 -11.85
N MET A 138 27.22 -56.56 -13.15
CA MET A 138 27.55 -57.56 -14.18
C MET A 138 27.46 -56.95 -15.59
N GLN A 139 28.41 -57.40 -16.40
CA GLN A 139 28.79 -57.09 -17.77
C GLN A 139 27.74 -57.49 -18.83
N GLU A 140 27.57 -56.68 -19.89
CA GLU A 140 27.22 -57.06 -21.29
C GLU A 140 27.10 -55.73 -22.08
N ASP A 141 28.14 -55.23 -22.74
CA ASP A 141 28.55 -55.55 -24.13
C ASP A 141 27.37 -55.63 -25.10
N ASP A 142 27.05 -54.52 -25.79
CA ASP A 142 26.83 -54.55 -27.24
C ASP A 142 26.79 -53.13 -27.88
N ALA A 143 27.65 -52.98 -28.87
CA ALA A 143 27.56 -52.14 -30.07
C ALA A 143 26.87 -50.75 -30.08
N GLN A 144 27.70 -49.75 -30.34
CA GLN A 144 27.35 -48.45 -30.93
C GLN A 144 26.70 -48.62 -32.33
N PRO A 145 25.79 -47.73 -32.76
CA PRO A 145 26.27 -46.69 -33.69
C PRO A 145 25.60 -45.31 -33.50
N ARG A 146 26.40 -44.25 -33.66
CA ARG A 146 25.92 -42.92 -34.08
C ARG A 146 25.65 -42.95 -35.61
N PRO A 147 25.16 -41.89 -36.27
CA PRO A 147 24.17 -40.84 -35.92
C PRO A 147 23.07 -40.74 -37.01
N TYR A 148 22.03 -39.91 -36.81
CA TYR A 148 21.41 -39.23 -37.96
C TYR A 148 20.96 -37.82 -37.58
N VAL A 149 21.65 -36.83 -38.16
CA VAL A 149 21.29 -35.42 -38.17
C VAL A 149 20.40 -35.22 -39.40
N ALA A 150 19.19 -34.71 -39.22
CA ALA A 150 18.37 -34.21 -40.32
C ALA A 150 18.25 -32.67 -40.18
N PRO A 151 18.62 -31.90 -41.22
CA PRO A 151 18.64 -30.44 -41.19
C PRO A 151 17.23 -29.85 -41.37
N SER A 152 16.98 -28.71 -40.71
CA SER A 152 15.89 -27.82 -41.08
C SER A 152 16.14 -27.21 -42.46
N PRO A 153 15.10 -27.02 -43.28
CA PRO A 153 15.11 -25.85 -44.17
C PRO A 153 13.82 -25.01 -44.15
N PRO A 154 13.95 -23.74 -44.58
CA PRO A 154 12.91 -22.70 -44.65
C PRO A 154 11.95 -22.95 -45.85
N SER A 155 10.79 -22.33 -45.98
CA SER A 155 10.43 -20.89 -45.92
C SER A 155 8.97 -20.67 -45.52
#